data_AF-A0A3D5FMA1-F1
#
_entry.id   AF-A0A3D5FMA1-F1
#
_cell.length_a   1.000
_cell.length_b   1.000
_cell.length_c   1.000
_cell.angle_alpha   90.00
_cell.angle_beta   90.00
_cell.angle_gamma   90.00
#
_symmetry.space_group_name_H-M   'P 1'
#
loop_
_entity.id
_entity.type
_entity.pdbx_description
1 polymer ?
#
loop_
_entity_poly.entity_id
_entity_poly.type
_entity_poly.pdbx_seq_one_letter_code
_entity_poly.pdbx_strand_id
1 'polypeptide(L)' 'MVAQRDVFGQTLIEMIDTDPRVYVLDGDLANSTKADMVARQRPDRFLQMGIAEQNMMGVA' A
#
# COMPACT_ATOMS: atom_id res chain seq x y z
N MET A 1 16.24 -12.80 9.78
CA MET A 1 16.25 -11.33 9.65
C MET A 1 15.12 -10.96 8.72
N VAL A 2 14.26 -10.00 9.09
CA VAL A 2 13.11 -9.56 8.26
C VAL A 2 13.49 -8.26 7.57
N ALA A 3 13.15 -8.08 6.29
CA ALA A 3 13.44 -6.82 5.60
C ALA A 3 12.46 -5.74 6.07
N GLN A 4 12.93 -4.50 6.15
CA GLN A 4 12.11 -3.37 6.61
C GLN A 4 10.83 -3.18 5.78
N ARG A 5 10.89 -3.45 4.47
CA ARG A 5 9.72 -3.43 3.58
C ARG A 5 8.66 -4.47 3.94
N ASP A 6 9.06 -5.66 4.40
CA ASP A 6 8.10 -6.68 4.82
C ASP A 6 7.38 -6.24 6.11
N VAL A 7 8.11 -5.59 7.02
CA VAL A 7 7.50 -4.96 8.21
C VAL A 7 6.56 -3.82 7.81
N PHE A 8 6.97 -2.96 6.87
CA PHE A 8 6.13 -1.89 6.34
C PHE A 8 4.78 -2.42 5.80
N GLY A 9 4.80 -3.45 4.95
CA GLY A 9 3.57 -4.06 4.43
C GLY A 9 2.66 -4.63 5.52
N GLN A 10 3.24 -5.28 6.54
CA GLN A 10 2.49 -5.81 7.67
C GLN A 10 1.88 -4.68 8.53
N THR A 11 2.63 -3.62 8.82
CA THR A 11 2.15 -2.48 9.60
C THR A 11 1.04 -1.72 8.87
N LEU A 12 1.07 -1.63 7.54
CA LEU A 12 -0.04 -1.03 6.78
C LEU A 12 -1.36 -1.79 6.98
N ILE A 13 -1.33 -3.13 7.04
CA ILE A 13 -2.53 -3.94 7.34
C ILE A 13 -3.07 -3.63 8.73
N GLU A 14 -2.19 -3.58 9.73
CA GLU A 14 -2.58 -3.26 11.11
C GLU A 14 -3.20 -1.85 11.23
N MET A 15 -2.65 -0.87 10.49
CA MET A 15 -3.20 0.49 10.46
C MET A 15 -4.59 0.53 9.81
N ILE A 16 -4.79 -0.19 8.71
CA ILE A 16 -6.09 -0.26 8.02
C ILE A 16 -7.15 -0.92 8.91
N ASP A 17 -6.78 -1.95 9.66
CA ASP A 17 -7.70 -2.66 10.57
C ASP A 17 -8.13 -1.81 11.77
N THR A 18 -7.35 -0.77 12.12
CA THR A 18 -7.62 0.10 13.26
C THR A 18 -8.21 1.46 12.88
N ASP A 19 -7.93 1.96 11.67
CA ASP A 19 -8.51 3.21 11.16
C ASP A 19 -9.04 3.02 9.73
N PRO A 20 -10.38 3.03 9.53
CA PRO A 20 -10.98 2.78 8.22
C PRO A 20 -10.70 3.89 7.20
N ARG A 21 -10.11 5.03 7.61
CA ARG A 21 -9.74 6.15 6.75
C ARG A 21 -8.41 5.93 6.03
N VAL A 22 -7.63 4.91 6.41
CA VAL A 22 -6.32 4.63 5.82
C VAL A 22 -6.49 3.97 4.45
N TYR A 23 -5.89 4.59 3.44
CA TYR A 23 -5.76 4.05 2.09
C TYR A 23 -4.28 3.95 1.70
N VAL A 24 -3.97 3.01 0.81
CA VAL A 24 -2.63 2.82 0.26
C VAL A 24 -2.68 2.99 -1.25
N LEU A 25 -1.90 3.93 -1.76
CA LEU A 25 -1.71 4.16 -3.18
C LEU A 25 -0.37 3.56 -3.61
N ASP A 26 -0.33 2.98 -4.80
CA ASP A 26 0.90 2.40 -5.36
C ASP A 26 1.04 2.73 -6.84
N GLY A 27 2.27 2.98 -7.29
CA GLY A 27 2.62 3.32 -8.66
C GLY A 27 3.26 2.16 -9.42
N ASP A 28 2.58 1.01 -9.49
CA ASP A 28 3.07 -0.24 -10.11
C ASP A 28 4.36 -0.82 -9.51
N LEU A 29 4.57 -0.65 -8.20
CA LEU A 29 5.75 -1.13 -7.47
C LEU A 29 5.40 -1.96 -6.23
N ALA A 30 4.13 -2.32 -6.06
CA ALA A 30 3.60 -2.96 -4.85
C ALA A 30 4.36 -4.22 -4.42
N ASN A 31 4.84 -5.02 -5.38
CA ASN A 31 5.62 -6.23 -5.12
C ASN A 31 7.01 -5.93 -4.50
N SER A 32 7.56 -4.77 -4.79
CA SER A 32 8.90 -4.32 -4.41
C SER A 32 8.87 -3.57 -3.10
N THR A 33 7.83 -2.75 -2.89
CA THR A 33 7.54 -2.01 -1.66
C THR A 33 6.88 -2.88 -0.58
N LYS A 34 6.30 -4.02 -0.97
CA LYS A 34 5.45 -4.92 -0.15
C LYS A 34 4.06 -4.37 0.17
N ALA A 35 3.64 -3.31 -0.51
CA ALA A 35 2.26 -2.86 -0.48
C ALA A 35 1.29 -3.85 -1.17
N ASP A 36 1.81 -4.85 -1.91
CA ASP A 36 1.01 -5.94 -2.50
C ASP A 36 0.28 -6.78 -1.45
N MET A 37 0.74 -6.77 -0.19
CA MET A 37 0.02 -7.34 0.94
C MET A 37 -1.36 -6.68 1.12
N VAL A 38 -1.44 -5.36 1.00
CA VAL A 38 -2.69 -4.59 1.10
C VAL A 38 -3.60 -4.91 -0.07
N ALA A 39 -3.06 -4.91 -1.29
CA ALA A 39 -3.81 -5.28 -2.50
C ALA A 39 -4.46 -6.68 -2.41
N ARG A 40 -3.80 -7.64 -1.73
CA ARG A 40 -4.33 -9.00 -1.55
C ARG A 40 -5.29 -9.13 -0.37
N GLN A 41 -5.03 -8.45 0.75
CA GLN A 41 -5.76 -8.68 2.00
C GLN A 41 -6.84 -7.63 2.30
N ARG A 42 -6.67 -6.41 1.81
CA ARG A 42 -7.60 -5.26 1.97
C ARG A 42 -7.75 -4.53 0.61
N PRO A 43 -8.24 -5.23 -0.44
CA PRO A 43 -8.27 -4.69 -1.80
C PRO A 43 -9.11 -3.40 -1.91
N ASP A 44 -10.11 -3.23 -1.05
CA ASP A 44 -10.96 -2.05 -0.95
C ASP A 44 -10.27 -0.82 -0.32
N ARG A 45 -9.01 -0.99 0.14
CA ARG A 45 -8.15 0.07 0.70
C ARG A 45 -6.87 0.27 -0.11
N PHE A 46 -6.74 -0.39 -1.27
CA PHE A 46 -5.59 -0.29 -2.16
C PHE A 46 -5.98 0.36 -3.48
N LEU A 47 -5.25 1.40 -3.88
CA LEU A 47 -5.47 2.14 -5.12
C LEU A 47 -4.23 2.00 -6.02
N GLN A 48 -4.36 1.24 -7.10
CA GLN A 48 -3.31 1.12 -8.10
C GLN A 48 -3.35 2.31 -9.06
N MET A 49 -2.25 3.03 -9.16
CA MET A 49 -2.13 4.27 -9.92
C MET A 49 -1.31 4.12 -11.21
N GLY A 50 -0.67 2.97 -11.44
CA GLY A 50 0.20 2.71 -12.58
C GLY A 50 1.50 3.53 -12.52
N ILE A 51 2.26 3.55 -13.62
CA ILE A 51 3.49 4.36 -13.76
C ILE A 51 3.12 5.83 -13.99
N ALA A 52 2.51 6.44 -12.97
CA ALA A 52 1.97 7.80 -12.99
C ALA A 52 2.15 8.47 -11.62
N GLU A 53 3.37 8.46 -11.09
CA GLU A 53 3.69 8.87 -9.71
C GLU A 53 3.30 10.32 -9.42
N GLN A 54 3.44 11.22 -10.40
CA GLN A 54 2.99 12.61 -10.25
C GLN A 54 1.48 12.70 -10.03
N ASN A 55 0.69 11.91 -10.77
CA ASN A 55 -0.75 11.85 -10.61
C ASN A 55 -1.13 11.16 -9.29
N MET A 56 -0.46 10.06 -8.93
CA MET A 56 -0.63 9.38 -7.65
C MET A 56 -0.47 10.36 -6.48
N MET A 57 0.57 11.19 -6.50
CA MET A 57 0.80 12.21 -5.48
C MET A 57 -0.24 13.33 -5.49
N GLY A 58 -0.91 13.60 -6.61
CA GLY A 58 -2.03 14.52 -6.67
C GLY A 58 -3.34 13.94 -6.13
N VAL A 59 -3.47 12.61 -6.09
CA VAL A 59 -4.62 11.89 -5.52
C VAL A 59 -4.49 11.69 -4.01
N ALA A 60 -3.26 11.54 -3.50
CA ALA A 60 -2.95 11.39 -2.07
C ALA A 60 -3.20 12.67 -1.27
#